data_AF-A0A3D1CWP3-F1
#
_entry.id   AF-A0A3D1CWP3-F1
#
_cell.length_a   1.000
_cell.length_b   1.000
_cell.length_c   1.000
_cell.angle_alpha   90.00
_cell.angle_beta   90.00
_cell.angle_gamma   90.00
#
_symmetry.space_group_name_H-M   'P 1'
#
loop_
_entity.id
_entity.type
_entity.pdbx_description
1 polymer ?
#
loop_
_entity_poly.entity_id
_entity_poly.type
_entity_poly.pdbx_seq_one_letter_code
_entity_poly.pdbx_strand_id
1 'polypeptide(L)'
;MKKYLIFVFAVAITLLTACVNQQKSKNNMQTDQFIPDAHAEKVIAQLKDSLGADHAFRIERGVNQVAALWREQDGSADDFTQFCSTSFVADTAALSTLFSTLERNFEVISGYYHKMDVELKAPLQLEGPEITPVDMLFGSYNASAHLTDDLYDNKIAFLTALNFPFFSLEEKTERGAEWSRREWAYARMGDRFISRVPAAIQQDISKTVTEADAYISDYNIFMGNLRNEKGEQLFPDHMKLITHWGLRDELKSNYADTERGLEKQRMIYRVMQRIVDQSIPLQVINSDTYTWNPETNKMLEDGNAITATPEDTRRYEVFLKNFHAMRQLDAYFPHYPTQLARAFDGTMEVPQKDVEALFVGLLSSPQVKEVAAFIASRLGRELEPFDIWYNGFKGGEGIPEEQLTALTSRKYPDAKVLGKDLPNILVKLGWNPEKAKEITSLITVDASRGAGHAWGAEMRNDVARLRTRIGENGMDYKGYNIAVHEFGHNVEQTITMNDVDYYMLNGVPNTSFTEAVAFLFQKRDLELLDLKDSNPSEEHWLALSSFWSAYEIMGVSLVDIRVWEWLYAHPDATAAVLKAAVIRTAKEVWNRRSEERR
;
A
#
# COMPACT_ATOMS: atom_id res chain seq x y z
N MET A 1 -15.69 -72.74 -1.35
CA MET A 1 -16.49 -71.52 -1.68
C MET A 1 -17.25 -70.92 -0.48
N LYS A 2 -16.70 -70.95 0.75
CA LYS A 2 -17.28 -70.22 1.92
C LYS A 2 -16.27 -69.39 2.72
N LYS A 3 -14.96 -69.46 2.40
CA LYS A 3 -13.90 -68.70 3.09
C LYS A 3 -13.41 -67.45 2.33
N TYR A 4 -13.64 -67.37 1.02
CA TYR A 4 -13.30 -66.18 0.22
C TYR A 4 -14.44 -65.14 0.12
N LEU A 5 -15.69 -65.51 0.46
CA LEU A 5 -16.82 -64.57 0.47
C LEU A 5 -16.84 -63.69 1.74
N ILE A 6 -16.29 -64.19 2.85
CA ILE A 6 -16.26 -63.47 4.14
C ILE A 6 -15.20 -62.37 4.13
N PHE A 7 -14.10 -62.56 3.39
CA PHE A 7 -13.02 -61.57 3.30
C PHE A 7 -13.39 -60.38 2.39
N VAL A 8 -14.21 -60.61 1.36
CA VAL A 8 -14.68 -59.54 0.45
C VAL A 8 -15.80 -58.70 1.10
N PHE A 9 -16.62 -59.28 1.98
CA PHE A 9 -17.66 -58.53 2.72
C PHE A 9 -17.10 -57.71 3.90
N ALA A 10 -16.00 -58.15 4.52
CA ALA A 10 -15.35 -57.41 5.62
C ALA A 10 -14.61 -56.14 5.15
N VAL A 11 -14.10 -56.13 3.91
CA VAL A 11 -13.43 -54.95 3.31
C VAL A 11 -14.44 -53.94 2.76
N ALA A 12 -15.64 -54.37 2.35
CA ALA A 12 -16.69 -53.46 1.89
C ALA A 12 -17.39 -52.68 3.02
N ILE A 13 -17.49 -53.25 4.22
CA ILE A 13 -18.11 -52.58 5.39
C ILE A 13 -17.16 -51.57 6.06
N THR A 14 -15.84 -51.75 5.91
CA THR A 14 -14.84 -50.78 6.39
C THR A 14 -14.66 -49.59 5.45
N LEU A 15 -15.07 -49.69 4.17
CA LEU A 15 -15.07 -48.57 3.22
C LEU A 15 -16.34 -47.72 3.25
N LEU A 16 -17.48 -48.25 3.71
CA LEU A 16 -18.73 -47.48 3.87
C LEU A 16 -18.85 -46.74 5.20
N THR A 17 -18.04 -47.08 6.21
CA THR A 17 -17.94 -46.32 7.46
C THR A 17 -16.91 -45.19 7.40
N ALA A 18 -16.00 -45.21 6.42
CA ALA A 18 -15.06 -44.12 6.16
C ALA A 18 -15.67 -42.94 5.35
N CYS A 19 -16.79 -43.16 4.63
CA CYS A 19 -17.43 -42.14 3.81
C CYS A 19 -18.61 -41.40 4.48
N VAL A 20 -18.95 -41.71 5.73
CA VAL A 20 -20.04 -41.01 6.47
C VAL A 20 -19.51 -40.03 7.53
N ASN A 21 -18.19 -39.98 7.76
CA ASN A 21 -17.57 -39.03 8.70
C ASN A 21 -16.88 -37.83 8.03
N GLN A 22 -16.94 -37.69 6.71
CA GLN A 22 -16.36 -36.54 5.98
C GLN A 22 -17.30 -35.34 5.81
N GLN A 23 -18.46 -35.33 6.48
CA GLN A 23 -19.40 -34.19 6.47
C GLN A 23 -19.55 -33.48 7.83
N LYS A 24 -18.65 -33.73 8.79
CA LYS A 24 -18.52 -33.00 10.06
C LYS A 24 -17.08 -32.56 10.36
N SER A 25 -16.33 -32.17 9.34
CA SER A 25 -15.09 -31.41 9.50
C SER A 25 -15.16 -30.14 8.65
N LYS A 26 -16.11 -29.26 9.01
CA LYS A 26 -15.93 -27.83 8.77
C LYS A 26 -15.10 -27.32 9.94
N ASN A 27 -13.89 -26.86 9.63
CA ASN A 27 -13.05 -25.97 10.43
C ASN A 27 -13.53 -25.70 11.86
N ASN A 28 -13.05 -26.51 12.80
CA ASN A 28 -12.80 -26.07 14.16
C ASN A 28 -11.30 -26.27 14.42
N MET A 29 -10.48 -25.46 13.76
CA MET A 29 -9.25 -24.98 14.40
C MET A 29 -9.61 -23.73 15.20
N GLN A 30 -10.54 -23.89 16.15
CA GLN A 30 -10.50 -23.07 17.36
C GLN A 30 -9.36 -23.70 18.16
N THR A 31 -8.20 -23.07 18.18
CA THR A 31 -7.30 -23.23 19.32
C THR A 31 -8.16 -23.01 20.57
N ASP A 32 -8.27 -24.03 21.43
CA ASP A 32 -9.03 -23.93 22.67
C ASP A 32 -8.61 -22.63 23.37
N GLN A 33 -9.56 -21.70 23.54
CA GLN A 33 -9.28 -20.43 24.19
C GLN A 33 -8.82 -20.70 25.62
N PHE A 34 -7.82 -19.95 26.09
CA PHE A 34 -7.29 -20.14 27.44
C PHE A 34 -8.36 -19.88 28.51
N ILE A 35 -9.22 -18.87 28.28
CA ILE A 35 -10.44 -18.65 29.05
C ILE A 35 -11.58 -19.39 28.36
N PRO A 36 -12.19 -20.42 28.98
CA PRO A 36 -13.31 -21.13 28.37
C PRO A 36 -14.54 -20.23 28.23
N ASP A 37 -15.31 -20.40 27.15
CA ASP A 37 -16.55 -19.65 26.89
C ASP A 37 -17.50 -19.68 28.09
N ALA A 38 -17.67 -20.85 28.73
CA ALA A 38 -18.53 -20.99 29.91
C ALA A 38 -18.09 -20.12 31.10
N HIS A 39 -16.79 -19.84 31.24
CA HIS A 39 -16.25 -18.96 32.27
C HIS A 39 -16.46 -17.50 31.91
N ALA A 40 -16.23 -17.12 30.65
CA ALA A 40 -16.54 -15.78 30.15
C ALA A 40 -18.03 -15.43 30.32
N GLU A 41 -18.94 -16.35 29.95
CA GLU A 41 -20.39 -16.19 30.12
C GLU A 41 -20.80 -16.01 31.59
N LYS A 42 -20.13 -16.72 32.51
CA LYS A 42 -20.35 -16.54 33.95
C LYS A 42 -19.97 -15.13 34.40
N VAL A 43 -18.83 -14.60 33.93
CA VAL A 43 -18.39 -13.22 34.26
C VAL A 43 -19.34 -12.19 33.65
N ILE A 44 -19.79 -12.40 32.41
CA ILE A 44 -20.79 -11.56 31.74
C ILE A 44 -22.08 -11.50 32.56
N ALA A 45 -22.59 -12.66 33.01
CA ALA A 45 -23.79 -12.72 33.84
C ALA A 45 -23.61 -11.94 35.16
N GLN A 46 -22.48 -12.14 35.85
CA GLN A 46 -22.16 -11.43 37.10
C GLN A 46 -22.10 -9.91 36.92
N LEU A 47 -21.48 -9.43 35.85
CA LEU A 47 -21.39 -8.00 35.54
C LEU A 47 -22.76 -7.41 35.16
N LYS A 48 -23.57 -8.12 34.38
CA LYS A 48 -24.95 -7.69 34.06
C LYS A 48 -25.84 -7.61 35.30
N ASP A 49 -25.74 -8.61 36.19
CA ASP A 49 -26.51 -8.65 37.43
C ASP A 49 -26.15 -7.49 38.37
N SER A 50 -24.87 -7.07 38.38
CA SER A 50 -24.37 -6.01 39.26
C SER A 50 -24.54 -4.60 38.69
N LEU A 51 -24.42 -4.42 37.37
CA LEU A 51 -24.40 -3.11 36.72
C LEU A 51 -25.69 -2.78 35.96
N GLY A 52 -26.52 -3.77 35.64
CA GLY A 52 -27.80 -3.60 34.96
C GLY A 52 -27.75 -3.74 33.44
N ALA A 53 -28.95 -3.76 32.83
CA ALA A 53 -29.14 -4.08 31.41
C ALA A 53 -28.59 -3.02 30.44
N ASP A 54 -28.49 -1.75 30.88
CA ASP A 54 -28.01 -0.64 30.04
C ASP A 54 -26.54 -0.81 29.60
N HIS A 55 -25.77 -1.63 30.32
CA HIS A 55 -24.38 -1.93 30.02
C HIS A 55 -24.17 -3.27 29.29
N ALA A 56 -25.23 -4.06 29.09
CA ALA A 56 -25.14 -5.43 28.59
C ALA A 56 -24.35 -5.54 27.28
N PHE A 57 -24.60 -4.63 26.33
CA PHE A 57 -23.90 -4.60 25.05
C PHE A 57 -22.37 -4.47 25.21
N ARG A 58 -21.90 -3.55 26.05
CA ARG A 58 -20.45 -3.33 26.28
C ARG A 58 -19.84 -4.45 27.12
N ILE A 59 -20.58 -4.97 28.10
CA ILE A 59 -20.11 -6.08 28.95
C ILE A 59 -19.88 -7.32 28.08
N GLU A 60 -20.86 -7.71 27.27
CA GLU A 60 -20.76 -8.91 26.43
C GLU A 60 -19.58 -8.82 25.47
N ARG A 61 -19.48 -7.72 24.71
CA ARG A 61 -18.40 -7.56 23.73
C ARG A 61 -17.04 -7.43 24.38
N GLY A 62 -16.93 -6.59 25.40
CA GLY A 62 -15.66 -6.33 26.08
C GLY A 62 -15.11 -7.58 26.74
N VAL A 63 -15.92 -8.32 27.50
CA VAL A 63 -15.48 -9.54 28.19
C VAL A 63 -15.11 -10.63 27.19
N ASN A 64 -15.90 -10.82 26.12
CA ASN A 64 -15.58 -11.81 25.09
C ASN A 64 -14.29 -11.46 24.33
N GLN A 65 -14.06 -10.17 24.03
CA GLN A 65 -12.83 -9.73 23.38
C GLN A 65 -11.61 -9.94 24.27
N VAL A 66 -11.70 -9.61 25.57
CA VAL A 66 -10.63 -9.88 26.53
C VAL A 66 -10.37 -11.38 26.63
N ALA A 67 -11.41 -12.21 26.75
CA ALA A 67 -11.28 -13.67 26.84
C ALA A 67 -10.55 -14.26 25.61
N ALA A 68 -10.87 -13.78 24.41
CA ALA A 68 -10.24 -14.21 23.17
C ALA A 68 -8.75 -13.83 23.05
N LEU A 69 -8.31 -12.78 23.76
CA LEU A 69 -6.93 -12.26 23.74
C LEU A 69 -6.08 -12.72 24.95
N TRP A 70 -6.74 -13.25 25.98
CA TRP A 70 -6.11 -13.69 27.23
C TRP A 70 -5.33 -14.98 27.03
N ARG A 71 -4.12 -15.02 27.57
CA ARG A 71 -3.18 -16.15 27.52
C ARG A 71 -2.73 -16.49 28.93
N GLU A 72 -2.08 -17.64 29.08
CA GLU A 72 -1.59 -18.13 30.37
C GLU A 72 -0.70 -17.11 31.12
N GLN A 73 0.16 -16.41 30.39
CA GLN A 73 1.04 -15.36 30.94
C GLN A 73 0.29 -14.16 31.52
N ASP A 74 -0.97 -13.96 31.17
CA ASP A 74 -1.75 -12.81 31.64
C ASP A 74 -2.38 -13.06 33.02
N GLY A 75 -2.47 -14.31 33.45
CA GLY A 75 -3.07 -14.71 34.71
C GLY A 75 -4.06 -15.86 34.56
N SER A 76 -4.53 -16.37 35.69
CA SER A 76 -5.51 -17.45 35.77
C SER A 76 -6.92 -16.99 35.35
N ALA A 77 -7.86 -17.94 35.24
CA ALA A 77 -9.26 -17.63 35.01
C ALA A 77 -9.89 -16.78 36.14
N ASP A 78 -9.38 -16.89 37.37
CA ASP A 78 -9.81 -16.05 38.49
C ASP A 78 -9.25 -14.62 38.36
N ASP A 79 -8.00 -14.48 37.89
CA ASP A 79 -7.41 -13.17 37.59
C ASP A 79 -8.18 -12.45 36.46
N PHE A 80 -8.59 -13.20 35.44
CA PHE A 80 -9.49 -12.70 34.38
C PHE A 80 -10.82 -12.19 34.96
N THR A 81 -11.49 -12.98 35.82
CA THR A 81 -12.74 -12.57 36.46
C THR A 81 -12.56 -11.31 37.29
N GLN A 82 -11.49 -11.26 38.09
CA GLN A 82 -11.17 -10.11 38.93
C GLN A 82 -10.87 -8.87 38.10
N PHE A 83 -10.10 -9.02 37.01
CA PHE A 83 -9.79 -7.94 36.08
C PHE A 83 -11.05 -7.35 35.46
N CYS A 84 -11.90 -8.18 34.86
CA CYS A 84 -13.16 -7.74 34.24
C CYS A 84 -14.08 -7.04 35.26
N SER A 85 -14.18 -7.57 36.47
CA SER A 85 -15.03 -7.00 37.54
C SER A 85 -14.55 -5.65 38.05
N THR A 86 -13.23 -5.42 38.07
CA THR A 86 -12.64 -4.19 38.61
C THR A 86 -12.34 -3.12 37.56
N SER A 87 -12.16 -3.53 36.31
CA SER A 87 -11.68 -2.65 35.24
C SER A 87 -12.79 -2.22 34.28
N PHE A 88 -13.99 -2.80 34.38
CA PHE A 88 -15.14 -2.34 33.59
C PHE A 88 -15.67 -1.01 34.14
N VAL A 89 -15.79 -0.02 33.25
CA VAL A 89 -16.25 1.32 33.59
C VAL A 89 -17.69 1.54 33.10
N ALA A 90 -18.62 1.46 34.04
CA ALA A 90 -20.06 1.63 33.82
C ALA A 90 -20.47 3.11 33.73
N ASP A 91 -19.93 3.97 34.59
CA ASP A 91 -20.26 5.40 34.61
C ASP A 91 -19.77 6.12 33.34
N THR A 92 -20.67 6.87 32.71
CA THR A 92 -20.41 7.56 31.44
C THR A 92 -19.32 8.63 31.53
N ALA A 93 -19.24 9.36 32.66
CA ALA A 93 -18.24 10.40 32.84
C ALA A 93 -16.85 9.80 33.10
N ALA A 94 -16.78 8.74 33.90
CA ALA A 94 -15.57 7.94 34.11
C ALA A 94 -15.10 7.30 32.80
N LEU A 95 -16.00 6.79 31.97
CA LEU A 95 -15.67 6.23 30.66
C LEU A 95 -15.06 7.30 29.73
N SER A 96 -15.65 8.50 29.69
CA SER A 96 -15.11 9.62 28.92
C SER A 96 -13.72 10.04 29.40
N THR A 97 -13.48 9.95 30.71
CA THR A 97 -12.16 10.23 31.31
C THR A 97 -11.15 9.14 30.94
N LEU A 98 -11.56 7.87 31.00
CA LEU A 98 -10.74 6.73 30.56
C LEU A 98 -10.36 6.90 29.08
N PHE A 99 -11.33 7.17 28.21
CA PHE A 99 -11.10 7.39 26.78
C PHE A 99 -10.06 8.49 26.55
N SER A 100 -10.26 9.67 27.14
CA SER A 100 -9.37 10.82 26.95
C SER A 100 -7.95 10.54 27.44
N THR A 101 -7.83 9.75 28.51
CA THR A 101 -6.53 9.34 29.07
C THR A 101 -5.82 8.35 28.16
N LEU A 102 -6.54 7.33 27.67
CA LEU A 102 -6.01 6.34 26.73
C LEU A 102 -5.59 7.01 25.42
N GLU A 103 -6.46 7.82 24.84
CA GLU A 103 -6.23 8.53 23.59
C GLU A 103 -4.97 9.40 23.64
N ARG A 104 -4.84 10.25 24.67
CA ARG A 104 -3.64 11.09 24.86
C ARG A 104 -2.36 10.26 24.96
N ASN A 105 -2.40 9.15 25.68
CA ASN A 105 -1.19 8.33 25.87
C ASN A 105 -0.86 7.52 24.62
N PHE A 106 -1.86 7.04 23.86
CA PHE A 106 -1.62 6.40 22.57
C PHE A 106 -1.06 7.38 21.55
N GLU A 107 -1.52 8.64 21.53
CA GLU A 107 -0.93 9.70 20.71
C GLU A 107 0.55 9.89 21.01
N VAL A 108 0.90 10.02 22.30
CA VAL A 108 2.29 10.17 22.74
C VAL A 108 3.13 8.97 22.29
N ILE A 109 2.66 7.76 22.53
CA ILE A 109 3.37 6.52 22.18
C ILE A 109 3.60 6.46 20.67
N SER A 110 2.53 6.56 19.87
CA SER A 110 2.60 6.50 18.40
C SER A 110 3.56 7.57 17.85
N GLY A 111 3.42 8.82 18.28
CA GLY A 111 4.28 9.91 17.82
C GLY A 111 5.77 9.68 18.09
N TYR A 112 6.15 9.21 19.28
CA TYR A 112 7.58 9.00 19.58
C TYR A 112 8.17 7.76 18.89
N TYR A 113 7.40 6.67 18.75
CA TYR A 113 7.85 5.52 17.96
C TYR A 113 7.98 5.85 16.48
N HIS A 114 7.04 6.61 15.93
CA HIS A 114 7.11 7.11 14.56
C HIS A 114 8.37 7.96 14.34
N LYS A 115 8.68 8.88 15.27
CA LYS A 115 9.93 9.66 15.21
C LYS A 115 11.16 8.78 15.16
N MET A 116 11.23 7.75 16.00
CA MET A 116 12.35 6.82 15.98
C MET A 116 12.44 6.12 14.62
N ASP A 117 11.31 5.65 14.07
CA ASP A 117 11.27 5.00 12.75
C ASP A 117 11.80 5.91 11.63
N VAL A 118 11.31 7.15 11.59
CA VAL A 118 11.72 8.16 10.60
C VAL A 118 13.23 8.43 10.68
N GLU A 119 13.76 8.69 11.87
CA GLU A 119 15.17 9.03 12.05
C GLU A 119 16.10 7.82 11.77
N LEU A 120 15.68 6.60 12.11
CA LEU A 120 16.44 5.38 11.81
C LEU A 120 16.45 5.03 10.32
N LYS A 121 15.38 5.36 9.58
CA LYS A 121 15.28 5.15 8.13
C LYS A 121 15.81 6.32 7.31
N ALA A 122 16.09 7.47 7.91
CA ALA A 122 16.56 8.65 7.21
C ALA A 122 17.76 8.37 6.28
N PRO A 123 18.82 7.61 6.68
CA PRO A 123 19.94 7.30 5.79
C PRO A 123 19.55 6.54 4.52
N LEU A 124 18.51 5.69 4.59
CA LEU A 124 18.02 4.90 3.45
C LEU A 124 17.15 5.71 2.49
N GLN A 125 16.63 6.84 2.95
CA GLN A 125 15.48 7.50 2.34
C GLN A 125 15.79 8.94 1.87
N LEU A 126 16.64 9.64 2.62
CA LEU A 126 17.08 11.01 2.34
C LEU A 126 18.41 11.02 1.62
N GLU A 127 18.60 11.97 0.73
CA GLU A 127 19.85 12.16 0.00
C GLU A 127 21.05 12.27 0.97
N GLY A 128 22.14 11.58 0.67
CA GLY A 128 23.31 11.51 1.53
C GLY A 128 24.37 10.51 1.03
N PRO A 129 25.36 10.16 1.88
CA PRO A 129 26.43 9.19 1.56
C PRO A 129 25.91 7.83 1.08
N GLU A 130 26.72 6.95 0.49
CA GLU A 130 26.26 5.60 0.14
C GLU A 130 25.68 4.84 1.35
N ILE A 131 24.60 4.08 1.12
CA ILE A 131 23.96 3.26 2.14
C ILE A 131 24.94 2.18 2.59
N THR A 132 25.21 2.12 3.90
CA THR A 132 26.08 1.11 4.49
C THR A 132 25.28 -0.12 4.96
N PRO A 133 25.94 -1.27 5.16
CA PRO A 133 25.29 -2.43 5.79
C PRO A 133 24.69 -2.12 7.17
N VAL A 134 25.25 -1.16 7.92
CA VAL A 134 24.74 -0.75 9.23
C VAL A 134 23.45 0.06 9.08
N ASP A 135 23.37 0.93 8.08
CA ASP A 135 22.14 1.67 7.77
C ASP A 135 21.00 0.71 7.44
N MET A 136 21.29 -0.36 6.68
CA MET A 136 20.31 -1.42 6.40
C MET A 136 19.84 -2.17 7.66
N LEU A 137 20.74 -2.44 8.61
CA LEU A 137 20.36 -3.04 9.90
C LEU A 137 19.41 -2.12 10.69
N PHE A 138 19.71 -0.82 10.78
CA PHE A 138 18.86 0.13 11.51
C PHE A 138 17.54 0.41 10.78
N GLY A 139 17.54 0.56 9.47
CA GLY A 139 16.31 0.77 8.70
C GLY A 139 15.40 -0.47 8.65
N SER A 140 15.94 -1.67 8.95
CA SER A 140 15.16 -2.91 9.10
C SER A 140 14.64 -3.13 10.52
N TYR A 141 15.11 -2.37 11.52
CA TYR A 141 14.73 -2.53 12.92
C TYR A 141 13.38 -1.86 13.19
N ASN A 142 12.42 -2.60 13.75
CA ASN A 142 11.15 -2.03 14.19
C ASN A 142 11.21 -1.76 15.69
N ALA A 143 11.42 -0.49 16.05
CA ALA A 143 11.49 -0.05 17.44
C ALA A 143 10.22 -0.36 18.26
N SER A 144 9.07 -0.46 17.59
CA SER A 144 7.76 -0.69 18.23
C SER A 144 7.35 -2.16 18.29
N ALA A 145 8.18 -3.10 17.80
CA ALA A 145 7.79 -4.51 17.64
C ALA A 145 7.24 -5.14 18.93
N HIS A 146 7.79 -4.78 20.10
CA HIS A 146 7.37 -5.28 21.41
C HIS A 146 6.28 -4.45 22.10
N LEU A 147 5.93 -3.28 21.58
CA LEU A 147 5.01 -2.35 22.23
C LEU A 147 3.66 -3.01 22.55
N THR A 148 3.10 -3.75 21.60
CA THR A 148 1.82 -4.43 21.81
C THR A 148 1.92 -5.51 22.89
N ASP A 149 3.01 -6.28 22.94
CA ASP A 149 3.25 -7.27 23.98
C ASP A 149 3.29 -6.61 25.36
N ASP A 150 4.05 -5.51 25.50
CA ASP A 150 4.15 -4.73 26.74
C ASP A 150 2.78 -4.17 27.21
N LEU A 151 1.95 -3.73 26.27
CA LEU A 151 0.59 -3.20 26.56
C LEU A 151 -0.38 -4.30 27.01
N TYR A 152 -0.19 -5.55 26.58
CA TYR A 152 -0.93 -6.68 27.15
C TYR A 152 -0.42 -7.03 28.55
N ASP A 153 0.90 -7.07 28.73
CA ASP A 153 1.53 -7.43 30.00
C ASP A 153 1.17 -6.44 31.12
N ASN A 154 1.14 -5.14 30.82
CA ASN A 154 0.73 -4.09 31.78
C ASN A 154 -0.80 -3.88 31.86
N LYS A 155 -1.60 -4.69 31.15
CA LYS A 155 -3.08 -4.68 31.11
C LYS A 155 -3.76 -3.49 30.45
N ILE A 156 -3.02 -2.54 29.85
CA ILE A 156 -3.62 -1.40 29.13
C ILE A 156 -4.42 -1.88 27.91
N ALA A 157 -3.92 -2.87 27.18
CA ALA A 157 -4.61 -3.45 26.04
C ALA A 157 -5.94 -4.08 26.46
N PHE A 158 -5.95 -4.87 27.54
CA PHE A 158 -7.18 -5.47 28.08
C PHE A 158 -8.15 -4.43 28.63
N LEU A 159 -7.65 -3.38 29.29
CA LEU A 159 -8.48 -2.29 29.81
C LEU A 159 -9.21 -1.58 28.66
N THR A 160 -8.50 -1.37 27.55
CA THR A 160 -9.05 -0.75 26.33
C THR A 160 -10.09 -1.67 25.68
N ALA A 161 -9.73 -2.92 25.40
CA ALA A 161 -10.63 -3.91 24.78
C ALA A 161 -11.90 -4.18 25.60
N LEU A 162 -11.78 -4.20 26.93
CA LEU A 162 -12.92 -4.39 27.85
C LEU A 162 -13.94 -3.26 27.75
N ASN A 163 -13.46 -2.02 27.58
CA ASN A 163 -14.31 -0.84 27.72
C ASN A 163 -14.79 -0.26 26.39
N PHE A 164 -14.05 -0.47 25.29
CA PHE A 164 -14.35 0.05 23.96
C PHE A 164 -14.49 -1.13 22.98
N PRO A 165 -15.73 -1.52 22.62
CA PRO A 165 -15.97 -2.66 21.74
C PRO A 165 -15.44 -2.43 20.32
N PHE A 166 -14.92 -3.50 19.72
CA PHE A 166 -14.69 -3.57 18.28
C PHE A 166 -16.02 -3.64 17.49
N PHE A 167 -16.00 -3.05 16.30
CA PHE A 167 -17.07 -3.10 15.30
C PHE A 167 -16.50 -3.52 13.94
N SER A 168 -17.12 -4.51 13.30
CA SER A 168 -16.73 -4.91 11.94
C SER A 168 -17.03 -3.80 10.92
N LEU A 169 -16.46 -3.89 9.71
CA LEU A 169 -16.78 -2.95 8.64
C LEU A 169 -18.28 -2.93 8.31
N GLU A 170 -18.93 -4.10 8.32
CA GLU A 170 -20.37 -4.23 8.10
C GLU A 170 -21.15 -3.42 9.15
N GLU A 171 -20.82 -3.58 10.43
CA GLU A 171 -21.47 -2.84 11.51
C GLU A 171 -21.22 -1.33 11.45
N LYS A 172 -19.98 -0.93 11.13
CA LYS A 172 -19.61 0.48 10.92
C LYS A 172 -20.40 1.08 9.76
N THR A 173 -20.60 0.33 8.67
CA THR A 173 -21.37 0.77 7.50
C THR A 173 -22.85 0.93 7.84
N GLU A 174 -23.43 -0.01 8.56
CA GLU A 174 -24.85 0.02 8.93
C GLU A 174 -25.18 1.11 9.96
N ARG A 175 -24.31 1.32 10.94
CA ARG A 175 -24.62 2.14 12.13
C ARG A 175 -23.90 3.47 12.16
N GLY A 176 -22.79 3.60 11.43
CA GLY A 176 -21.88 4.73 11.53
C GLY A 176 -22.50 6.08 11.15
N ALA A 177 -23.54 6.08 10.31
CA ALA A 177 -24.29 7.30 9.96
C ALA A 177 -25.04 7.92 11.16
N GLU A 178 -25.35 7.11 12.18
CA GLU A 178 -26.07 7.55 13.38
C GLU A 178 -25.12 7.97 14.52
N TRP A 179 -23.83 7.67 14.40
CA TRP A 179 -22.84 7.94 15.44
C TRP A 179 -22.39 9.40 15.45
N SER A 180 -22.36 9.96 16.65
CA SER A 180 -21.62 11.19 16.93
C SER A 180 -20.11 10.99 16.72
N ARG A 181 -19.35 12.08 16.57
CA ARG A 181 -17.87 12.02 16.49
C ARG A 181 -17.25 11.28 17.67
N ARG A 182 -17.84 11.43 18.88
CA ARG A 182 -17.34 10.72 20.06
C ARG A 182 -17.55 9.21 19.97
N GLU A 183 -18.71 8.78 19.48
CA GLU A 183 -19.01 7.36 19.28
C GLU A 183 -18.11 6.74 18.21
N TRP A 184 -17.84 7.48 17.13
CA TRP A 184 -16.82 7.09 16.16
C TRP A 184 -15.44 6.95 16.80
N ALA A 185 -15.03 7.91 17.64
CA ALA A 185 -13.74 7.85 18.32
C ALA A 185 -13.65 6.65 19.29
N TYR A 186 -14.75 6.29 19.95
CA TYR A 186 -14.84 5.09 20.77
C TYR A 186 -14.74 3.81 19.94
N ALA A 187 -15.37 3.76 18.77
CA ALA A 187 -15.25 2.63 17.85
C ALA A 187 -13.78 2.45 17.38
N ARG A 188 -13.10 3.55 17.03
CA ARG A 188 -11.66 3.54 16.69
C ARG A 188 -10.75 3.10 17.83
N MET A 189 -11.09 3.46 19.06
CA MET A 189 -10.40 2.95 20.25
C MET A 189 -10.53 1.42 20.34
N GLY A 190 -11.71 0.88 20.02
CA GLY A 190 -11.97 -0.56 19.97
C GLY A 190 -11.21 -1.31 18.87
N ASP A 191 -10.80 -0.63 17.80
CA ASP A 191 -10.01 -1.22 16.71
C ASP A 191 -8.56 -1.55 17.14
N ARG A 192 -8.03 -0.91 18.20
CA ARG A 192 -6.60 -0.99 18.55
C ARG A 192 -6.14 -2.38 18.99
N PHE A 193 -6.99 -3.13 19.71
CA PHE A 193 -6.61 -4.40 20.33
C PHE A 193 -7.56 -5.51 19.92
N ILE A 194 -7.55 -5.84 18.62
CA ILE A 194 -8.32 -6.94 18.02
C ILE A 194 -7.46 -8.15 17.66
N SER A 195 -6.15 -8.04 17.90
CA SER A 195 -5.16 -9.06 17.64
C SER A 195 -4.00 -8.96 18.65
N ARG A 196 -3.25 -10.05 18.81
CA ARG A 196 -2.04 -10.10 19.65
C ARG A 196 -0.91 -10.79 18.90
N VAL A 197 -0.27 -10.03 18.02
CA VAL A 197 0.82 -10.50 17.15
C VAL A 197 2.15 -10.48 17.92
N PRO A 198 2.88 -11.61 18.02
CA PRO A 198 4.20 -11.65 18.64
C PRO A 198 5.18 -10.68 17.98
N ALA A 199 6.00 -10.00 18.79
CA ALA A 199 7.04 -9.08 18.30
C ALA A 199 7.98 -9.70 17.25
N ALA A 200 8.33 -10.98 17.40
CA ALA A 200 9.20 -11.68 16.45
C ALA A 200 8.63 -11.70 15.02
N ILE A 201 7.30 -11.82 14.89
CA ILE A 201 6.61 -11.79 13.59
C ILE A 201 6.62 -10.37 13.03
N GLN A 202 6.34 -9.35 13.86
CA GLN A 202 6.41 -7.96 13.42
C GLN A 202 7.82 -7.57 12.93
N GLN A 203 8.85 -8.06 13.62
CA GLN A 203 10.24 -7.81 13.25
C GLN A 203 10.64 -8.55 11.97
N ASP A 204 10.16 -9.78 11.76
CA ASP A 204 10.39 -10.54 10.52
C ASP A 204 9.70 -9.89 9.31
N ILE A 205 8.48 -9.37 9.49
CA ILE A 205 7.76 -8.60 8.47
C ILE A 205 8.53 -7.33 8.13
N SER A 206 8.94 -6.54 9.13
CA SER A 206 9.72 -5.31 8.91
C SER A 206 10.97 -5.59 8.10
N LYS A 207 11.75 -6.61 8.50
CA LYS A 207 12.95 -7.04 7.77
C LYS A 207 12.63 -7.46 6.33
N THR A 208 11.60 -8.28 6.14
CA THR A 208 11.22 -8.80 4.82
C THR A 208 10.79 -7.69 3.86
N VAL A 209 10.00 -6.72 4.34
CA VAL A 209 9.56 -5.56 3.56
C VAL A 209 10.74 -4.65 3.23
N THR A 210 11.62 -4.34 4.19
CA THR A 210 12.82 -3.51 3.94
C THR A 210 13.75 -4.16 2.91
N GLU A 211 13.96 -5.47 2.97
CA GLU A 211 14.75 -6.20 1.97
C GLU A 211 14.10 -6.17 0.57
N ALA A 212 12.77 -6.23 0.50
CA ALA A 212 12.03 -6.11 -0.76
C ALA A 212 12.11 -4.69 -1.34
N ASP A 213 11.98 -3.66 -0.50
CA ASP A 213 12.11 -2.27 -0.90
C ASP A 213 13.53 -1.96 -1.41
N ALA A 214 14.56 -2.49 -0.75
CA ALA A 214 15.94 -2.39 -1.21
C ALA A 214 16.12 -3.07 -2.57
N TYR A 215 15.59 -4.30 -2.75
CA TYR A 215 15.59 -4.98 -4.03
C TYR A 215 14.95 -4.13 -5.14
N ILE A 216 13.80 -3.49 -4.88
CA ILE A 216 13.13 -2.62 -5.85
C ILE A 216 13.96 -1.36 -6.15
N SER A 217 14.53 -0.73 -5.11
CA SER A 217 15.30 0.51 -5.20
C SER A 217 16.59 0.33 -6.00
N ASP A 218 17.24 -0.81 -5.83
CA ASP A 218 18.46 -1.16 -6.55
C ASP A 218 18.18 -1.72 -7.95
N TYR A 219 16.93 -2.03 -8.29
CA TYR A 219 16.58 -2.57 -9.59
C TYR A 219 16.52 -1.49 -10.68
N ASN A 220 17.68 -1.20 -11.27
CA ASN A 220 17.87 -0.17 -12.29
C ASN A 220 18.34 -0.74 -13.62
N ILE A 221 17.98 -0.08 -14.72
CA ILE A 221 18.49 -0.39 -16.07
C ILE A 221 19.25 0.82 -16.60
N PHE A 222 20.47 0.58 -17.09
CA PHE A 222 21.30 1.57 -17.77
C PHE A 222 20.88 1.62 -19.24
N MET A 223 19.98 2.54 -19.57
CA MET A 223 19.34 2.64 -20.88
C MET A 223 20.33 2.99 -21.99
N GLY A 224 21.37 3.77 -21.69
CA GLY A 224 22.46 4.09 -22.62
C GLY A 224 23.22 2.85 -23.12
N ASN A 225 23.18 1.76 -22.37
CA ASN A 225 23.85 0.51 -22.71
C ASN A 225 23.00 -0.43 -23.57
N LEU A 226 21.75 -0.05 -23.86
CA LEU A 226 20.88 -0.86 -24.71
C LEU A 226 21.28 -0.72 -26.17
N ARG A 227 21.14 -1.81 -26.92
CA ARG A 227 21.41 -1.88 -28.37
C ARG A 227 20.23 -2.49 -29.10
N ASN A 228 19.80 -1.87 -30.20
CA ASN A 228 18.79 -2.48 -31.08
C ASN A 228 19.40 -3.62 -31.91
N GLU A 229 18.62 -4.27 -32.77
CA GLU A 229 19.10 -5.35 -33.65
C GLU A 229 20.20 -4.93 -34.62
N LYS A 230 20.29 -3.63 -34.93
CA LYS A 230 21.34 -3.05 -35.77
C LYS A 230 22.61 -2.70 -34.98
N GLY A 231 22.62 -2.90 -33.67
CA GLY A 231 23.71 -2.49 -32.79
C GLY A 231 23.75 -0.98 -32.48
N GLU A 232 22.67 -0.26 -32.76
CA GLU A 232 22.56 1.18 -32.49
C GLU A 232 22.12 1.42 -31.04
N GLN A 233 22.63 2.51 -30.46
CA GLN A 233 22.19 3.05 -29.19
C GLN A 233 21.05 4.06 -29.42
N LEU A 234 19.97 3.94 -28.65
CA LEU A 234 18.81 4.82 -28.78
C LEU A 234 18.71 5.87 -27.66
N PHE A 235 19.27 5.57 -26.48
CA PHE A 235 19.15 6.38 -25.28
C PHE A 235 20.50 7.03 -24.91
N PRO A 236 20.50 8.16 -24.16
CA PRO A 236 21.73 8.82 -23.70
C PRO A 236 22.60 7.93 -22.80
N ASP A 237 23.92 8.11 -22.84
CA ASP A 237 24.91 7.28 -22.12
C ASP A 237 24.64 7.16 -20.61
N HIS A 238 24.26 8.28 -19.97
CA HIS A 238 24.09 8.35 -18.51
C HIS A 238 22.65 8.05 -18.05
N MET A 239 21.76 7.64 -18.95
CA MET A 239 20.36 7.40 -18.59
C MET A 239 20.24 6.11 -17.77
N LYS A 240 20.01 6.25 -16.47
CA LYS A 240 19.72 5.17 -15.51
C LYS A 240 18.28 5.27 -15.04
N LEU A 241 17.50 4.22 -15.27
CA LEU A 241 16.08 4.19 -14.90
C LEU A 241 15.79 3.10 -13.88
N ILE A 242 15.15 3.48 -12.77
CA ILE A 242 14.56 2.52 -11.83
C ILE A 242 13.38 1.80 -12.50
N THR A 243 13.28 0.49 -12.31
CA THR A 243 12.27 -0.32 -13.01
C THR A 243 10.85 -0.17 -12.49
N HIS A 244 10.68 0.28 -11.25
CA HIS A 244 9.36 0.43 -10.62
C HIS A 244 8.45 1.41 -11.39
N TRP A 245 8.98 2.56 -11.81
CA TRP A 245 8.22 3.56 -12.60
C TRP A 245 9.05 4.27 -13.68
N GLY A 246 10.39 4.28 -13.58
CA GLY A 246 11.26 5.03 -14.50
C GLY A 246 11.13 4.57 -15.95
N LEU A 247 11.05 3.26 -16.18
CA LEU A 247 10.82 2.71 -17.52
C LEU A 247 9.47 3.16 -18.11
N ARG A 248 8.40 3.17 -17.31
CA ARG A 248 7.08 3.64 -17.76
C ARG A 248 7.13 5.12 -18.13
N ASP A 249 7.73 5.93 -17.29
CA ASP A 249 7.76 7.38 -17.50
C ASP A 249 8.60 7.76 -18.72
N GLU A 250 9.72 7.07 -18.94
CA GLU A 250 10.49 7.22 -20.18
C GLU A 250 9.71 6.73 -21.40
N LEU A 251 8.94 5.64 -21.28
CA LEU A 251 8.06 5.23 -22.39
C LEU A 251 7.04 6.33 -22.74
N LYS A 252 6.46 6.97 -21.71
CA LYS A 252 5.52 8.10 -21.84
C LYS A 252 6.18 9.34 -22.47
N SER A 253 7.42 9.67 -22.13
CA SER A 253 8.12 10.84 -22.69
C SER A 253 8.34 10.68 -24.21
N ASN A 254 8.57 9.45 -24.67
CA ASN A 254 8.85 9.13 -26.07
C ASN A 254 7.63 9.26 -27.02
N TYR A 255 6.42 9.55 -26.54
CA TYR A 255 5.30 9.94 -27.43
C TYR A 255 5.52 11.29 -28.13
N ALA A 256 6.38 12.16 -27.58
CA ALA A 256 6.73 13.44 -28.17
C ALA A 256 7.78 13.32 -29.30
N ASP A 257 8.54 12.23 -29.36
CA ASP A 257 9.57 11.98 -30.37
C ASP A 257 8.93 11.39 -31.65
N THR A 258 8.76 12.24 -32.66
CA THR A 258 8.13 11.86 -33.94
C THR A 258 9.05 11.09 -34.88
N GLU A 259 10.36 11.03 -34.61
CA GLU A 259 11.34 10.38 -35.49
C GLU A 259 11.65 8.94 -35.03
N ARG A 260 11.98 8.77 -33.75
CA ARG A 260 12.43 7.49 -33.17
C ARG A 260 11.65 7.06 -31.93
N GLY A 261 10.63 7.83 -31.51
CA GLY A 261 9.87 7.56 -30.29
C GLY A 261 9.31 6.15 -30.23
N LEU A 262 8.67 5.68 -31.31
CA LEU A 262 8.08 4.33 -31.35
C LEU A 262 9.13 3.22 -31.23
N GLU A 263 10.33 3.40 -31.81
CA GLU A 263 11.44 2.44 -31.71
C GLU A 263 11.91 2.33 -30.25
N LYS A 264 12.09 3.48 -29.58
CA LYS A 264 12.44 3.56 -28.16
C LYS A 264 11.38 2.93 -27.27
N GLN A 265 10.10 3.23 -27.50
CA GLN A 265 8.98 2.66 -26.74
C GLN A 265 8.94 1.14 -26.84
N ARG A 266 9.12 0.57 -28.04
CA ARG A 266 9.18 -0.89 -28.24
C ARG A 266 10.37 -1.52 -27.52
N MET A 267 11.54 -0.88 -27.55
CA MET A 267 12.71 -1.37 -26.81
C MET A 267 12.46 -1.38 -25.30
N ILE A 268 11.90 -0.31 -24.72
CA ILE A 268 11.54 -0.26 -23.29
C ILE A 268 10.52 -1.34 -22.94
N TYR A 269 9.48 -1.48 -23.76
CA TYR A 269 8.47 -2.52 -23.57
C TYR A 269 9.10 -3.92 -23.59
N ARG A 270 10.08 -4.15 -24.48
CA ARG A 270 10.82 -5.41 -24.51
C ARG A 270 11.61 -5.65 -23.24
N VAL A 271 12.29 -4.63 -22.70
CA VAL A 271 12.97 -4.71 -21.39
C VAL A 271 11.97 -5.12 -20.30
N MET A 272 10.80 -4.47 -20.24
CA MET A 272 9.77 -4.81 -19.26
C MET A 272 9.28 -6.27 -19.40
N GLN A 273 9.09 -6.77 -20.62
CA GLN A 273 8.73 -8.17 -20.85
C GLN A 273 9.79 -9.13 -20.30
N ARG A 274 11.07 -8.83 -20.51
CA ARG A 274 12.21 -9.63 -20.00
C ARG A 274 12.26 -9.65 -18.47
N ILE A 275 11.89 -8.53 -17.84
CA ILE A 275 11.76 -8.44 -16.38
C ILE A 275 10.61 -9.32 -15.91
N VAL A 276 9.42 -9.23 -16.53
CA VAL A 276 8.23 -9.96 -16.11
C VAL A 276 8.37 -11.47 -16.33
N ASP A 277 8.88 -11.91 -17.49
CA ASP A 277 9.11 -13.33 -17.76
C ASP A 277 10.37 -13.90 -17.08
N GLN A 278 11.15 -13.01 -16.45
CA GLN A 278 12.41 -13.27 -15.74
C GLN A 278 13.52 -13.86 -16.63
N SER A 279 13.45 -13.59 -17.94
CA SER A 279 14.55 -13.89 -18.88
C SER A 279 15.58 -12.76 -18.98
N ILE A 280 15.36 -11.63 -18.29
CA ILE A 280 16.36 -10.56 -18.16
C ILE A 280 17.69 -11.11 -17.62
N PRO A 281 18.84 -10.71 -18.19
CA PRO A 281 20.13 -11.10 -17.66
C PRO A 281 20.43 -10.43 -16.31
N LEU A 282 20.94 -11.18 -15.33
CA LEU A 282 21.37 -10.64 -14.04
C LEU A 282 22.42 -9.53 -14.21
N GLN A 283 23.26 -9.66 -15.22
CA GLN A 283 24.36 -8.76 -15.50
C GLN A 283 23.92 -7.33 -15.88
N VAL A 284 22.67 -7.12 -16.33
CA VAL A 284 22.20 -5.77 -16.71
C VAL A 284 21.45 -5.05 -15.60
N ILE A 285 21.21 -5.73 -14.47
CA ILE A 285 20.51 -5.15 -13.33
C ILE A 285 21.53 -4.32 -12.53
N ASN A 286 21.28 -3.01 -12.45
CA ASN A 286 22.12 -2.05 -11.73
C ASN A 286 23.60 -2.06 -12.13
N SER A 287 23.91 -2.34 -13.40
CA SER A 287 25.29 -2.35 -13.92
C SER A 287 25.41 -1.59 -15.25
N ASP A 288 26.46 -0.78 -15.37
CA ASP A 288 26.85 -0.02 -16.56
C ASP A 288 27.97 -0.71 -17.37
N THR A 289 28.38 -1.92 -16.97
CA THR A 289 29.53 -2.62 -17.57
C THR A 289 29.20 -3.26 -18.92
N TYR A 290 27.95 -3.69 -19.10
CA TYR A 290 27.55 -4.52 -20.23
C TYR A 290 26.68 -3.77 -21.21
N THR A 291 26.81 -4.09 -22.51
CA THR A 291 25.81 -3.70 -23.51
C THR A 291 24.84 -4.85 -23.77
N TRP A 292 23.56 -4.53 -23.97
CA TRP A 292 22.51 -5.54 -24.06
C TRP A 292 21.51 -5.23 -25.16
N ASN A 293 21.15 -6.26 -25.93
CA ASN A 293 20.05 -6.21 -26.88
C ASN A 293 18.83 -6.94 -26.30
N PRO A 294 17.77 -6.23 -25.88
CA PRO A 294 16.58 -6.83 -25.26
C PRO A 294 15.79 -7.78 -26.17
N GLU A 295 15.85 -7.55 -27.49
CA GLU A 295 15.10 -8.36 -28.47
C GLU A 295 15.67 -9.77 -28.55
N THR A 296 16.96 -9.86 -28.83
CA THR A 296 17.70 -11.13 -28.97
C THR A 296 18.18 -11.70 -27.65
N ASN A 297 18.13 -10.90 -26.58
CA ASN A 297 18.69 -11.17 -25.25
C ASN A 297 20.20 -11.44 -25.23
N LYS A 298 20.95 -10.90 -26.20
CA LYS A 298 22.40 -11.04 -26.30
C LYS A 298 23.11 -9.90 -25.59
N MET A 299 24.27 -10.21 -25.02
CA MET A 299 25.09 -9.27 -24.27
C MET A 299 26.52 -9.23 -24.80
N LEU A 300 27.15 -8.07 -24.68
CA LEU A 300 28.58 -7.88 -24.90
C LEU A 300 29.25 -7.25 -23.68
N GLU A 301 30.46 -7.70 -23.39
CA GLU A 301 31.42 -7.10 -22.46
C GLU A 301 32.66 -6.71 -23.27
N ASP A 302 33.04 -5.43 -23.27
CA ASP A 302 34.16 -4.90 -24.08
C ASP A 302 34.08 -5.32 -25.57
N GLY A 303 32.87 -5.40 -26.13
CA GLY A 303 32.62 -5.82 -27.51
C GLY A 303 32.65 -7.33 -27.77
N ASN A 304 32.97 -8.15 -26.77
CA ASN A 304 32.97 -9.61 -26.88
C ASN A 304 31.63 -10.18 -26.42
N ALA A 305 31.10 -11.15 -27.17
CA ALA A 305 29.85 -11.82 -26.81
C ALA A 305 30.00 -12.66 -25.55
N ILE A 306 29.10 -12.45 -24.60
CA ILE A 306 29.03 -13.23 -23.36
C ILE A 306 27.69 -13.96 -23.25
N THR A 307 27.68 -15.04 -22.49
CA THR A 307 26.46 -15.79 -22.20
C THR A 307 25.69 -15.09 -21.08
N ALA A 308 24.49 -14.60 -21.40
CA ALA A 308 23.58 -14.02 -20.42
C ALA A 308 23.09 -15.09 -19.42
N THR A 309 23.04 -14.72 -18.14
CA THR A 309 22.46 -15.57 -17.08
C THR A 309 21.11 -14.98 -16.68
N PRO A 310 19.99 -15.68 -16.89
CA PRO A 310 18.68 -15.14 -16.55
C PRO A 310 18.52 -14.96 -15.04
N GLU A 311 17.75 -13.96 -14.62
CA GLU A 311 17.30 -13.79 -13.23
C GLU A 311 16.38 -14.94 -12.76
N ASP A 312 15.74 -15.60 -13.71
CA ASP A 312 14.94 -16.83 -13.57
C ASP A 312 13.65 -16.70 -12.76
N THR A 313 13.73 -16.57 -11.43
CA THR A 313 12.53 -16.48 -10.57
C THR A 313 12.65 -15.49 -9.40
N ARG A 314 13.77 -14.78 -9.27
CA ARG A 314 14.08 -13.93 -8.10
C ARG A 314 12.96 -12.97 -7.72
N ARG A 315 12.36 -12.27 -8.69
CA ARG A 315 11.23 -11.34 -8.44
C ARG A 315 10.07 -12.03 -7.73
N TYR A 316 9.75 -13.25 -8.15
CA TYR A 316 8.64 -14.02 -7.62
C TYR A 316 9.00 -14.70 -6.29
N GLU A 317 10.27 -14.99 -6.03
CA GLU A 317 10.75 -15.38 -4.70
C GLU A 317 10.56 -14.24 -3.70
N VAL A 318 10.92 -13.01 -4.08
CA VAL A 318 10.72 -11.81 -3.24
C VAL A 318 9.22 -11.60 -2.97
N PHE A 319 8.36 -11.78 -3.98
CA PHE A 319 6.91 -11.69 -3.79
C PHE A 319 6.40 -12.80 -2.84
N LEU A 320 6.77 -14.06 -3.05
CA LEU A 320 6.38 -15.15 -2.14
C LEU A 320 6.85 -14.92 -0.71
N LYS A 321 8.07 -14.40 -0.52
CA LYS A 321 8.59 -14.09 0.81
C LYS A 321 7.70 -13.06 1.51
N ASN A 322 7.29 -12.00 0.81
CA ASN A 322 6.34 -11.02 1.35
C ASN A 322 4.98 -11.64 1.67
N PHE A 323 4.44 -12.49 0.78
CA PHE A 323 3.19 -13.21 1.05
C PHE A 323 3.29 -14.06 2.32
N HIS A 324 4.34 -14.87 2.45
CA HIS A 324 4.55 -15.70 3.63
C HIS A 324 4.73 -14.88 4.91
N ALA A 325 5.47 -13.77 4.85
CA ALA A 325 5.61 -12.85 5.98
C ALA A 325 4.27 -12.29 6.43
N MET A 326 3.45 -11.78 5.51
CA MET A 326 2.12 -11.25 5.83
C MET A 326 1.15 -12.35 6.32
N ARG A 327 1.25 -13.56 5.76
CA ARG A 327 0.42 -14.72 6.16
C ARG A 327 0.67 -15.15 7.61
N GLN A 328 1.86 -14.87 8.18
CA GLN A 328 2.12 -15.14 9.61
C GLN A 328 1.14 -14.40 10.53
N LEU A 329 0.55 -13.28 10.09
CA LEU A 329 -0.44 -12.52 10.85
C LEU A 329 -1.80 -13.22 10.92
N ASP A 330 -2.15 -14.07 9.94
CA ASP A 330 -3.50 -14.60 9.76
C ASP A 330 -4.03 -15.32 11.01
N ALA A 331 -3.17 -16.07 11.70
CA ALA A 331 -3.53 -16.79 12.92
C ALA A 331 -3.86 -15.88 14.12
N TYR A 332 -3.48 -14.60 14.06
CA TYR A 332 -3.64 -13.65 15.16
C TYR A 332 -4.76 -12.63 14.93
N PHE A 333 -5.35 -12.59 13.74
CA PHE A 333 -6.44 -11.67 13.37
C PHE A 333 -7.73 -12.45 13.11
N PRO A 334 -8.48 -12.84 14.16
CA PRO A 334 -9.71 -13.63 13.99
C PRO A 334 -10.79 -12.86 13.21
N HIS A 335 -10.84 -11.54 13.34
CA HIS A 335 -11.77 -10.67 12.61
C HIS A 335 -11.35 -10.44 11.16
N TYR A 336 -10.05 -10.54 10.85
CA TYR A 336 -9.48 -10.28 9.52
C TYR A 336 -8.42 -11.36 9.17
N PRO A 337 -8.86 -12.60 8.89
CA PRO A 337 -7.97 -13.78 8.86
C PRO A 337 -7.11 -13.89 7.60
N THR A 338 -7.15 -12.91 6.70
CA THR A 338 -6.31 -12.86 5.50
C THR A 338 -5.78 -11.45 5.28
N GLN A 339 -4.70 -11.32 4.53
CA GLN A 339 -4.15 -10.02 4.13
C GLN A 339 -5.15 -9.20 3.32
N LEU A 340 -5.96 -9.87 2.49
CA LEU A 340 -7.04 -9.21 1.76
C LEU A 340 -8.07 -8.60 2.72
N ALA A 341 -8.54 -9.35 3.73
CA ALA A 341 -9.47 -8.81 4.73
C ALA A 341 -8.86 -7.66 5.55
N ARG A 342 -7.58 -7.76 5.93
CA ARG A 342 -6.89 -6.68 6.64
C ARG A 342 -6.73 -5.42 5.77
N ALA A 343 -6.43 -5.59 4.49
CA ALA A 343 -6.28 -4.49 3.55
C ALA A 343 -7.63 -3.81 3.25
N PHE A 344 -8.64 -4.58 2.82
CA PHE A 344 -9.95 -4.06 2.43
C PHE A 344 -10.78 -3.62 3.63
N ASP A 345 -11.07 -4.52 4.56
CA ASP A 345 -12.02 -4.25 5.63
C ASP A 345 -11.38 -3.49 6.79
N GLY A 346 -10.10 -3.79 7.08
CA GLY A 346 -9.38 -3.18 8.20
C GLY A 346 -8.74 -1.83 7.88
N THR A 347 -8.15 -1.68 6.69
CA THR A 347 -7.34 -0.49 6.36
C THR A 347 -8.07 0.47 5.42
N MET A 348 -8.58 -0.03 4.28
CA MET A 348 -9.27 0.81 3.30
C MET A 348 -10.73 1.07 3.66
N GLU A 349 -11.29 0.27 4.57
CA GLU A 349 -12.67 0.30 5.02
C GLU A 349 -13.68 0.30 3.87
N VAL A 350 -13.43 -0.56 2.89
CA VAL A 350 -14.29 -0.74 1.72
C VAL A 350 -14.36 -2.24 1.40
N PRO A 351 -15.57 -2.79 1.16
CA PRO A 351 -15.70 -4.19 0.80
C PRO A 351 -14.96 -4.52 -0.50
N GLN A 352 -14.14 -5.58 -0.49
CA GLN A 352 -13.40 -6.05 -1.67
C GLN A 352 -14.32 -6.23 -2.90
N LYS A 353 -15.52 -6.77 -2.69
CA LYS A 353 -16.50 -7.02 -3.75
C LYS A 353 -16.97 -5.74 -4.45
N ASP A 354 -17.12 -4.65 -3.71
CA ASP A 354 -17.58 -3.38 -4.27
C ASP A 354 -16.47 -2.75 -5.13
N VAL A 355 -15.22 -2.85 -4.67
CA VAL A 355 -14.03 -2.42 -5.44
C VAL A 355 -13.90 -3.23 -6.72
N GLU A 356 -14.01 -4.56 -6.64
CA GLU A 356 -13.96 -5.41 -7.82
C GLU A 356 -15.09 -5.10 -8.80
N ALA A 357 -16.32 -4.91 -8.31
CA ALA A 357 -17.46 -4.56 -9.15
C ALA A 357 -17.24 -3.22 -9.86
N LEU A 358 -16.74 -2.20 -9.16
CA LEU A 358 -16.41 -0.90 -9.72
C LEU A 358 -15.33 -1.02 -10.82
N PHE A 359 -14.23 -1.72 -10.52
CA PHE A 359 -13.13 -1.90 -11.45
C PHE A 359 -13.55 -2.71 -12.67
N VAL A 360 -14.34 -3.78 -12.46
CA VAL A 360 -14.91 -4.57 -13.54
C VAL A 360 -15.84 -3.73 -14.40
N GLY A 361 -16.66 -2.86 -13.79
CA GLY A 361 -17.55 -1.94 -14.49
C GLY A 361 -16.82 -1.03 -15.46
N LEU A 362 -15.78 -0.31 -14.99
CA LEU A 362 -15.00 0.58 -15.87
C LEU A 362 -14.25 -0.21 -16.95
N LEU A 363 -13.56 -1.29 -16.58
CA LEU A 363 -12.76 -2.05 -17.53
C LEU A 363 -13.61 -2.70 -18.63
N SER A 364 -14.90 -2.99 -18.36
CA SER A 364 -15.86 -3.54 -19.33
C SER A 364 -16.74 -2.49 -20.01
N SER A 365 -16.55 -1.20 -19.74
CA SER A 365 -17.33 -0.13 -20.34
C SER A 365 -17.13 -0.04 -21.87
N PRO A 366 -18.19 0.24 -22.66
CA PRO A 366 -18.07 0.46 -24.09
C PRO A 366 -17.21 1.69 -24.45
N GLN A 367 -17.16 2.70 -23.57
CA GLN A 367 -16.34 3.89 -23.74
C GLN A 367 -14.85 3.56 -23.85
N VAL A 368 -14.38 2.44 -23.30
CA VAL A 368 -12.99 1.98 -23.49
C VAL A 368 -12.66 1.80 -24.97
N LYS A 369 -13.59 1.27 -25.77
CA LYS A 369 -13.37 1.09 -27.21
C LYS A 369 -13.32 2.42 -27.95
N GLU A 370 -14.18 3.35 -27.56
CA GLU A 370 -14.25 4.69 -28.17
C GLU A 370 -12.96 5.47 -27.90
N VAL A 371 -12.49 5.48 -26.65
CA VAL A 371 -11.23 6.13 -26.27
C VAL A 371 -10.04 5.44 -26.94
N ALA A 372 -10.00 4.11 -26.97
CA ALA A 372 -8.94 3.38 -27.67
C ALA A 372 -8.89 3.69 -29.18
N ALA A 373 -10.04 3.72 -29.85
CA ALA A 373 -10.13 4.10 -31.26
C ALA A 373 -9.69 5.56 -31.49
N PHE A 374 -10.04 6.45 -30.56
CA PHE A 374 -9.58 7.82 -30.60
C PHE A 374 -8.05 7.93 -30.46
N ILE A 375 -7.44 7.21 -29.52
CA ILE A 375 -5.97 7.14 -29.37
C ILE A 375 -5.32 6.60 -30.65
N ALA A 376 -5.85 5.50 -31.23
CA ALA A 376 -5.32 4.91 -32.45
C ALA A 376 -5.34 5.91 -33.62
N SER A 377 -6.44 6.66 -33.76
CA SER A 377 -6.54 7.69 -34.81
C SER A 377 -5.55 8.85 -34.61
N ARG A 378 -5.23 9.20 -33.36
CA ARG A 378 -4.21 10.22 -33.01
C ARG A 378 -2.79 9.74 -33.29
N LEU A 379 -2.50 8.47 -32.98
CA LEU A 379 -1.19 7.87 -33.22
C LEU A 379 -0.95 7.52 -34.69
N GLY A 380 -2.01 7.39 -35.50
CA GLY A 380 -1.89 7.00 -36.91
C GLY A 380 -1.46 5.54 -37.10
N ARG A 381 -1.63 4.70 -36.08
CA ARG A 381 -1.28 3.27 -36.08
C ARG A 381 -2.21 2.48 -35.16
N GLU A 382 -2.19 1.15 -35.31
CA GLU A 382 -2.81 0.27 -34.32
C GLU A 382 -2.16 0.44 -32.95
N LEU A 383 -2.95 0.20 -31.90
CA LEU A 383 -2.46 0.28 -30.53
C LEU A 383 -1.54 -0.90 -30.21
N GLU A 384 -0.42 -0.59 -29.58
CA GLU A 384 0.50 -1.51 -28.96
C GLU A 384 0.11 -1.66 -27.47
N PRO A 385 0.48 -2.76 -26.79
CA PRO A 385 0.12 -2.98 -25.39
C PRO A 385 0.53 -1.84 -24.44
N PHE A 386 1.63 -1.17 -24.74
CA PHE A 386 2.13 -0.04 -23.95
C PHE A 386 1.35 1.27 -24.17
N ASP A 387 0.43 1.35 -25.15
CA ASP A 387 -0.44 2.52 -25.34
C ASP A 387 -1.49 2.68 -24.24
N ILE A 388 -1.58 1.73 -23.31
CA ILE A 388 -2.21 1.95 -22.01
C ILE A 388 -1.64 3.19 -21.29
N TRP A 389 -0.40 3.58 -21.60
CA TRP A 389 0.29 4.74 -21.04
C TRP A 389 0.22 6.00 -21.90
N TYR A 390 -0.58 6.01 -22.96
CA TYR A 390 -0.75 7.20 -23.80
C TYR A 390 -1.13 8.44 -22.97
N ASN A 391 -0.35 9.52 -23.14
CA ASN A 391 -0.47 10.78 -22.39
C ASN A 391 -0.82 11.99 -23.28
N GLY A 392 -1.33 11.76 -24.49
CA GLY A 392 -1.63 12.81 -25.46
C GLY A 392 -3.02 13.45 -25.35
N PHE A 393 -3.71 13.28 -24.20
CA PHE A 393 -4.95 13.97 -23.87
C PHE A 393 -4.67 15.38 -23.38
N LYS A 394 -4.25 16.25 -24.30
CA LYS A 394 -3.96 17.66 -24.06
C LYS A 394 -4.27 18.47 -25.32
N GLY A 395 -4.67 19.72 -25.14
CA GLY A 395 -5.00 20.59 -26.25
C GLY A 395 -3.85 21.56 -26.56
N GLY A 396 -3.44 21.62 -27.82
CA GLY A 396 -2.34 22.48 -28.29
C GLY A 396 -0.93 21.93 -28.03
N GLU A 397 0.09 22.66 -28.47
CA GLU A 397 1.47 22.46 -28.07
C GLU A 397 1.62 23.00 -26.64
N GLY A 398 1.63 22.09 -25.64
CA GLY A 398 1.86 22.46 -24.25
C GLY A 398 3.23 23.12 -24.06
N ILE A 399 3.46 23.70 -22.87
CA ILE A 399 4.77 24.28 -22.54
C ILE A 399 5.82 23.17 -22.55
N PRO A 400 6.94 23.30 -23.29
CA PRO A 400 7.97 22.29 -23.33
C PRO A 400 8.54 22.00 -21.93
N GLU A 401 8.74 20.72 -21.61
CA GLU A 401 9.24 20.29 -20.30
C GLU A 401 10.61 20.91 -19.95
N GLU A 402 11.48 21.13 -20.94
CA GLU A 402 12.76 21.83 -20.75
C GLU A 402 12.57 23.26 -20.24
N GLN A 403 11.53 23.97 -20.69
CA GLN A 403 11.23 25.32 -20.22
C GLN A 403 10.67 25.29 -18.81
N LEU A 404 9.79 24.33 -18.51
CA LEU A 404 9.26 24.13 -17.16
C LEU A 404 10.39 23.78 -16.19
N THR A 405 11.31 22.89 -16.60
CA THR A 405 12.49 22.51 -15.83
C THR A 405 13.41 23.71 -15.59
N ALA A 406 13.71 24.51 -16.62
CA ALA A 406 14.51 25.71 -16.44
C ALA A 406 13.88 26.74 -15.48
N LEU A 407 12.55 26.79 -15.43
CA LEU A 407 11.79 27.62 -14.50
C LEU A 407 11.85 27.06 -13.07
N THR A 408 11.52 25.78 -12.88
CA THR A 408 11.47 25.14 -11.54
C THR A 408 12.85 25.01 -10.93
N SER A 409 13.88 24.66 -11.70
CA SER A 409 15.27 24.57 -11.21
C SER A 409 15.77 25.92 -10.70
N ARG A 410 15.38 27.01 -11.39
CA ARG A 410 15.72 28.38 -10.96
C ARG A 410 14.92 28.81 -9.74
N LYS A 411 13.64 28.46 -9.68
CA LYS A 411 12.75 28.84 -8.57
C LYS A 411 13.08 28.08 -7.28
N TYR A 412 13.46 26.81 -7.41
CA TYR A 412 13.71 25.90 -6.30
C TYR A 412 15.07 25.19 -6.49
N PRO A 413 16.19 25.89 -6.22
CA PRO A 413 17.52 25.31 -6.33
C PRO A 413 17.81 24.28 -5.23
N ASP A 414 17.09 24.33 -4.10
CA ASP A 414 17.25 23.40 -2.99
C ASP A 414 15.94 23.23 -2.18
N ALA A 415 15.92 22.22 -1.30
CA ALA A 415 14.79 21.91 -0.42
C ALA A 415 14.38 23.08 0.49
N LYS A 416 15.36 23.87 0.95
CA LYS A 416 15.14 24.99 1.87
C LYS A 416 14.42 26.15 1.17
N VAL A 417 14.70 26.39 -0.10
CA VAL A 417 13.99 27.39 -0.91
C VAL A 417 12.54 26.95 -1.14
N LEU A 418 12.30 25.69 -1.50
CA LEU A 418 10.93 25.16 -1.62
C LEU A 418 10.17 25.26 -0.29
N GLY A 419 10.80 24.85 0.81
CA GLY A 419 10.20 24.92 2.16
C GLY A 419 9.74 26.33 2.55
N LYS A 420 10.51 27.36 2.18
CA LYS A 420 10.12 28.76 2.42
C LYS A 420 8.96 29.25 1.55
N ASP A 421 8.74 28.62 0.39
CA ASP A 421 7.68 29.01 -0.54
C ASP A 421 6.36 28.27 -0.29
N LEU A 422 6.35 27.21 0.52
CA LEU A 422 5.13 26.45 0.86
C LEU A 422 3.94 27.34 1.32
N PRO A 423 4.12 28.35 2.19
CA PRO A 423 3.01 29.24 2.56
C PRO A 423 2.43 29.99 1.36
N ASN A 424 3.28 30.42 0.41
CA ASN A 424 2.82 31.13 -0.79
C ASN A 424 2.05 30.18 -1.72
N ILE A 425 2.47 28.92 -1.83
CA ILE A 425 1.76 27.89 -2.59
C ILE A 425 0.33 27.74 -2.05
N LEU A 426 0.15 27.63 -0.72
CA LEU A 426 -1.20 27.55 -0.13
C LEU A 426 -2.03 28.81 -0.35
N VAL A 427 -1.42 29.99 -0.24
CA VAL A 427 -2.11 31.27 -0.51
C VAL A 427 -2.61 31.31 -1.97
N LYS A 428 -1.81 30.86 -2.93
CA LYS A 428 -2.24 30.74 -4.34
C LYS A 428 -3.42 29.77 -4.51
N LEU A 429 -3.46 28.70 -3.72
CA LEU A 429 -4.59 27.75 -3.70
C LEU A 429 -5.84 28.28 -2.98
N GLY A 430 -5.78 29.48 -2.41
CA GLY A 430 -6.93 30.16 -1.79
C GLY A 430 -6.96 30.12 -0.26
N TRP A 431 -5.91 29.62 0.40
CA TRP A 431 -5.82 29.69 1.86
C TRP A 431 -5.54 31.11 2.34
N ASN A 432 -6.06 31.44 3.54
CA ASN A 432 -5.67 32.68 4.19
C ASN A 432 -4.17 32.62 4.62
N PRO A 433 -3.44 33.74 4.63
CA PRO A 433 -2.02 33.75 4.94
C PRO A 433 -1.65 33.20 6.33
N GLU A 434 -2.51 33.41 7.33
CA GLU A 434 -2.30 32.95 8.70
C GLU A 434 -2.34 31.42 8.79
N LYS A 435 -3.38 30.79 8.26
CA LYS A 435 -3.56 29.33 8.25
C LYS A 435 -2.56 28.66 7.33
N ALA A 436 -2.21 29.29 6.21
CA ALA A 436 -1.11 28.81 5.36
C ALA A 436 0.20 28.68 6.13
N LYS A 437 0.56 29.70 6.94
CA LYS A 437 1.74 29.67 7.81
C LYS A 437 1.62 28.67 8.94
N GLU A 438 0.44 28.55 9.55
CA GLU A 438 0.17 27.59 10.61
C GLU A 438 0.40 26.15 10.12
N ILE A 439 -0.23 25.75 9.00
CA ILE A 439 -0.08 24.41 8.42
C ILE A 439 1.39 24.15 8.05
N THR A 440 2.00 25.08 7.30
CA THR A 440 3.37 24.89 6.80
C THR A 440 4.44 25.00 7.88
N SER A 441 4.12 25.51 9.07
CA SER A 441 5.04 25.48 10.22
C SER A 441 5.29 24.07 10.75
N LEU A 442 4.43 23.11 10.39
CA LEU A 442 4.52 21.69 10.73
C LEU A 442 4.93 20.83 9.53
N ILE A 443 5.48 21.43 8.47
CA ILE A 443 5.92 20.70 7.27
C ILE A 443 7.38 21.09 6.97
N THR A 444 8.25 20.10 6.83
CA THR A 444 9.62 20.27 6.32
C THR A 444 9.76 19.67 4.93
N VAL A 445 10.77 20.12 4.19
CA VAL A 445 11.09 19.60 2.86
C VAL A 445 12.46 18.93 2.91
N ASP A 446 12.53 17.68 2.48
CA ASP A 446 13.76 16.90 2.43
C ASP A 446 14.02 16.38 1.00
N ALA A 447 15.28 16.42 0.56
CA ALA A 447 15.69 15.80 -0.69
C ALA A 447 15.74 14.27 -0.52
N SER A 448 15.10 13.52 -1.43
CA SER A 448 15.00 12.07 -1.37
C SER A 448 16.05 11.35 -2.24
N ARG A 449 16.49 10.15 -1.83
CA ARG A 449 17.24 9.23 -2.71
C ARG A 449 16.35 8.60 -3.77
N GLY A 450 15.17 8.17 -3.34
CA GLY A 450 14.16 7.46 -4.14
C GLY A 450 13.25 8.44 -4.88
N ALA A 451 12.01 8.02 -5.17
CA ALA A 451 11.00 8.92 -5.73
C ALA A 451 10.66 10.09 -4.79
N GLY A 452 10.81 9.86 -3.47
CA GLY A 452 10.23 10.72 -2.45
C GLY A 452 8.76 10.40 -2.25
N HIS A 453 8.33 10.39 -0.99
CA HIS A 453 6.93 10.27 -0.58
C HIS A 453 6.72 11.10 0.69
N ALA A 454 5.53 11.64 0.89
CA ALA A 454 5.13 12.28 2.12
C ALA A 454 5.29 11.30 3.30
N TRP A 455 5.96 11.76 4.34
CA TRP A 455 5.91 11.14 5.66
C TRP A 455 5.08 12.02 6.57
N GLY A 456 3.84 11.59 6.85
CA GLY A 456 2.95 12.28 7.76
C GLY A 456 3.41 12.20 9.22
N ALA A 457 2.92 13.11 10.04
CA ALA A 457 3.09 13.05 11.49
C ALA A 457 2.14 12.00 12.11
N GLU A 458 2.52 11.44 13.27
CA GLU A 458 1.67 10.52 14.05
C GLU A 458 1.20 11.08 15.41
N MET A 459 1.53 12.34 15.71
CA MET A 459 1.00 13.07 16.87
C MET A 459 0.85 14.57 16.57
N ARG A 460 0.03 15.26 17.36
CA ARG A 460 -0.18 16.70 17.20
C ARG A 460 1.10 17.50 17.41
N ASN A 461 1.22 18.56 16.62
CA ASN A 461 2.37 19.47 16.58
C ASN A 461 3.69 18.80 16.18
N ASP A 462 3.65 17.59 15.64
CA ASP A 462 4.82 17.00 15.01
C ASP A 462 4.97 17.44 13.54
N VAL A 463 6.17 17.28 13.01
CA VAL A 463 6.54 17.77 11.68
C VAL A 463 6.38 16.65 10.64
N ALA A 464 5.50 16.88 9.68
CA ALA A 464 5.42 16.06 8.47
C ALA A 464 6.57 16.41 7.50
N ARG A 465 7.04 15.43 6.75
CA ARG A 465 8.16 15.57 5.81
C ARG A 465 7.66 15.41 4.37
N LEU A 466 7.79 16.48 3.59
CA LEU A 466 7.66 16.46 2.14
C LEU A 466 8.98 15.97 1.57
N ARG A 467 8.98 14.79 0.95
CA ARG A 467 10.19 14.25 0.33
C ARG A 467 10.03 14.22 -1.17
N THR A 468 10.99 14.81 -1.89
CA THR A 468 11.01 14.85 -3.35
C THR A 468 12.45 14.86 -3.85
N ARG A 469 12.64 14.54 -5.14
CA ARG A 469 13.96 14.62 -5.79
C ARG A 469 14.33 16.07 -6.07
N ILE A 470 15.51 16.47 -5.61
CA ILE A 470 16.11 17.77 -5.92
C ILE A 470 17.55 17.48 -6.29
N GLY A 471 17.91 17.62 -7.56
CA GLY A 471 19.26 17.34 -8.04
C GLY A 471 20.22 18.49 -7.79
N GLU A 472 21.51 18.29 -8.11
CA GLU A 472 22.56 19.31 -7.99
C GLU A 472 22.25 20.60 -8.77
N ASN A 473 21.48 20.49 -9.85
CA ASN A 473 21.05 21.61 -10.69
C ASN A 473 19.70 22.24 -10.25
N GLY A 474 19.20 21.89 -9.08
CA GLY A 474 17.87 22.27 -8.59
C GLY A 474 16.77 21.30 -8.99
N MET A 475 15.54 21.60 -8.60
CA MET A 475 14.38 20.75 -8.84
C MET A 475 13.85 20.90 -10.28
N ASP A 476 13.94 19.82 -11.07
CA ASP A 476 13.32 19.77 -12.40
C ASP A 476 11.78 19.78 -12.33
N TYR A 477 11.12 19.90 -13.48
CA TYR A 477 9.66 20.01 -13.50
C TYR A 477 8.97 18.75 -12.95
N LYS A 478 9.56 17.58 -13.20
CA LYS A 478 9.02 16.30 -12.69
C LYS A 478 9.10 16.25 -11.17
N GLY A 479 10.24 16.59 -10.59
CA GLY A 479 10.44 16.70 -9.14
C GLY A 479 9.53 17.73 -8.52
N TYR A 480 9.27 18.86 -9.21
CA TYR A 480 8.30 19.87 -8.78
C TYR A 480 6.86 19.33 -8.80
N ASN A 481 6.44 18.68 -9.88
CA ASN A 481 5.10 18.11 -9.99
C ASN A 481 4.83 17.07 -8.88
N ILE A 482 5.83 16.22 -8.58
CA ILE A 482 5.80 15.30 -7.43
C ILE A 482 5.74 16.09 -6.12
N ALA A 483 6.59 17.10 -5.93
CA ALA A 483 6.61 17.89 -4.70
C ALA A 483 5.24 18.53 -4.39
N VAL A 484 4.53 19.02 -5.41
CA VAL A 484 3.19 19.59 -5.25
C VAL A 484 2.17 18.51 -4.84
N HIS A 485 2.27 17.30 -5.40
CA HIS A 485 1.45 16.15 -4.98
C HIS A 485 1.70 15.79 -3.51
N GLU A 486 2.97 15.58 -3.14
CA GLU A 486 3.36 15.24 -1.77
C GLU A 486 3.00 16.34 -0.77
N PHE A 487 3.05 17.61 -1.19
CA PHE A 487 2.60 18.71 -0.36
C PHE A 487 1.09 18.63 -0.05
N GLY A 488 0.28 18.17 -1.00
CA GLY A 488 -1.14 17.92 -0.77
C GLY A 488 -1.38 16.86 0.31
N HIS A 489 -0.60 15.77 0.32
CA HIS A 489 -0.61 14.79 1.41
C HIS A 489 -0.23 15.42 2.74
N ASN A 490 0.89 16.16 2.81
CA ASN A 490 1.33 16.75 4.07
C ASN A 490 0.31 17.77 4.62
N VAL A 491 -0.35 18.53 3.75
CA VAL A 491 -1.40 19.48 4.16
C VAL A 491 -2.61 18.75 4.74
N GLU A 492 -3.11 17.71 4.06
CA GLU A 492 -4.21 16.89 4.58
C GLU A 492 -3.84 16.28 5.94
N GLN A 493 -2.70 15.58 6.01
CA GLN A 493 -2.24 14.89 7.22
C GLN A 493 -2.03 15.87 8.38
N THR A 494 -1.49 17.06 8.10
CA THR A 494 -1.29 18.10 9.12
C THR A 494 -2.63 18.60 9.66
N ILE A 495 -3.60 18.86 8.78
CA ILE A 495 -4.93 19.31 9.18
C ILE A 495 -5.64 18.22 9.98
N THR A 496 -5.66 16.98 9.49
CA THR A 496 -6.41 15.90 10.15
C THR A 496 -5.77 15.47 11.46
N MET A 497 -4.44 15.59 11.61
CA MET A 497 -3.77 15.37 12.88
C MET A 497 -4.10 16.46 13.92
N ASN A 498 -4.05 17.74 13.52
CA ASN A 498 -4.11 18.85 14.48
C ASN A 498 -5.51 19.42 14.72
N ASP A 499 -6.39 19.40 13.71
CA ASP A 499 -7.68 20.08 13.76
C ASP A 499 -8.86 19.14 14.08
N VAL A 500 -8.69 17.81 13.97
CA VAL A 500 -9.74 16.83 14.31
C VAL A 500 -9.85 16.67 15.83
N ASP A 501 -11.09 16.71 16.32
CA ASP A 501 -11.45 16.76 17.75
C ASP A 501 -10.80 15.63 18.59
N TYR A 502 -10.75 14.42 18.03
CA TYR A 502 -10.28 13.21 18.71
C TYR A 502 -9.08 12.65 17.94
N TYR A 503 -7.97 12.40 18.62
CA TYR A 503 -6.80 11.76 18.00
C TYR A 503 -7.14 10.39 17.45
N MET A 504 -8.05 9.62 18.07
CA MET A 504 -8.49 8.34 17.49
C MET A 504 -9.18 8.48 16.13
N LEU A 505 -9.60 9.69 15.74
CA LEU A 505 -10.16 10.01 14.42
C LEU A 505 -9.17 10.71 13.49
N ASN A 506 -7.88 10.79 13.85
CA ASN A 506 -6.88 11.42 12.98
C ASN A 506 -6.79 10.68 11.63
N GLY A 507 -6.48 11.44 10.58
CA GLY A 507 -6.49 10.96 9.19
C GLY A 507 -7.88 10.99 8.54
N VAL A 508 -7.89 10.69 7.25
CA VAL A 508 -9.10 10.45 6.46
C VAL A 508 -9.47 8.96 6.47
N PRO A 509 -10.71 8.58 6.14
CA PRO A 509 -11.19 7.19 6.26
C PRO A 509 -10.35 6.15 5.52
N ASN A 510 -9.74 6.52 4.39
CA ASN A 510 -8.78 5.68 3.68
C ASN A 510 -7.87 6.49 2.77
N THR A 511 -6.84 5.83 2.24
CA THR A 511 -5.83 6.39 1.35
C THR A 511 -6.40 7.00 0.06
N SER A 512 -7.59 6.60 -0.40
CA SER A 512 -8.20 7.19 -1.60
C SER A 512 -8.51 8.68 -1.40
N PHE A 513 -8.86 9.09 -0.18
CA PHE A 513 -9.09 10.50 0.14
C PHE A 513 -7.78 11.30 0.19
N THR A 514 -6.72 10.75 0.78
CA THR A 514 -5.41 11.43 0.81
C THR A 514 -4.87 11.62 -0.61
N GLU A 515 -4.96 10.59 -1.45
CA GLU A 515 -4.61 10.64 -2.87
C GLU A 515 -5.45 11.67 -3.62
N ALA A 516 -6.78 11.70 -3.39
CA ALA A 516 -7.64 12.68 -4.03
C ALA A 516 -7.21 14.13 -3.71
N VAL A 517 -6.85 14.42 -2.45
CA VAL A 517 -6.34 15.74 -2.06
C VAL A 517 -4.99 16.03 -2.71
N ALA A 518 -4.06 15.06 -2.73
CA ALA A 518 -2.77 15.20 -3.40
C ALA A 518 -2.92 15.49 -4.90
N PHE A 519 -3.82 14.80 -5.60
CA PHE A 519 -4.14 15.06 -7.00
C PHE A 519 -4.81 16.42 -7.24
N LEU A 520 -5.59 16.96 -6.28
CA LEU A 520 -6.13 18.31 -6.38
C LEU A 520 -5.02 19.37 -6.40
N PHE A 521 -3.95 19.15 -5.62
CA PHE A 521 -2.77 20.01 -5.64
C PHE A 521 -2.02 19.84 -6.96
N GLN A 522 -1.70 18.60 -7.32
CA GLN A 522 -0.93 18.27 -8.52
C GLN A 522 -1.59 18.79 -9.80
N LYS A 523 -2.92 18.78 -9.88
CA LYS A 523 -3.69 19.33 -11.01
C LYS A 523 -3.43 20.83 -11.24
N ARG A 524 -3.02 21.58 -10.22
CA ARG A 524 -2.80 23.04 -10.28
C ARG A 524 -1.31 23.41 -10.32
N ASP A 525 -0.43 22.46 -10.60
CA ASP A 525 1.02 22.67 -10.60
C ASP A 525 1.49 23.83 -11.51
N LEU A 526 0.90 23.97 -12.71
CA LEU A 526 1.18 25.07 -13.64
C LEU A 526 0.63 26.40 -13.13
N GLU A 527 -0.59 26.41 -12.57
CA GLU A 527 -1.19 27.59 -11.95
C GLU A 527 -0.30 28.13 -10.82
N LEU A 528 0.29 27.23 -10.03
CA LEU A 528 1.23 27.55 -8.95
C LEU A 528 2.55 28.16 -9.45
N LEU A 529 2.91 27.92 -10.72
CA LEU A 529 4.01 28.57 -11.44
C LEU A 529 3.61 29.88 -12.12
N ASP A 530 2.39 30.37 -11.88
CA ASP A 530 1.79 31.54 -12.55
C ASP A 530 1.61 31.36 -14.06
N LEU A 531 1.52 30.10 -14.50
CA LEU A 531 1.24 29.71 -15.88
C LEU A 531 -0.25 29.38 -15.99
N LYS A 532 -0.93 29.97 -16.97
CA LYS A 532 -2.36 29.71 -17.23
C LYS A 532 -2.49 28.84 -18.46
N ASP A 533 -3.18 27.71 -18.32
CA ASP A 533 -3.78 27.07 -19.48
C ASP A 533 -5.10 27.79 -19.79
N SER A 534 -5.21 28.32 -21.01
CA SER A 534 -6.40 29.04 -21.48
C SER A 534 -7.22 28.19 -22.44
N ASN A 535 -6.98 26.89 -22.51
CA ASN A 535 -7.64 26.02 -23.47
C ASN A 535 -9.09 25.71 -23.05
N PRO A 536 -10.10 26.12 -23.85
CA PRO A 536 -11.50 25.86 -23.52
C PRO A 536 -11.87 24.36 -23.55
N SER A 537 -11.02 23.49 -24.09
CA SER A 537 -11.22 22.04 -24.11
C SER A 537 -10.48 21.29 -22.99
N GLU A 538 -9.78 21.99 -22.10
CA GLU A 538 -8.98 21.38 -21.03
C GLU A 538 -9.78 20.40 -20.18
N GLU A 539 -11.02 20.75 -19.79
CA GLU A 539 -11.89 19.86 -19.01
C GLU A 539 -12.22 18.55 -19.75
N HIS A 540 -12.42 18.61 -21.07
CA HIS A 540 -12.67 17.42 -21.89
C HIS A 540 -11.43 16.53 -21.99
N TRP A 541 -10.24 17.14 -22.13
CA TRP A 541 -8.98 16.41 -22.13
C TRP A 541 -8.70 15.75 -20.80
N LEU A 542 -8.96 16.47 -19.70
CA LEU A 542 -8.83 15.93 -18.35
C LEU A 542 -9.76 14.74 -18.13
N ALA A 543 -11.00 14.79 -18.63
CA ALA A 543 -11.94 13.67 -18.52
C ALA A 543 -11.40 12.42 -19.23
N LEU A 544 -10.89 12.56 -20.46
CA LEU A 544 -10.28 11.44 -21.21
C LEU A 544 -9.01 10.91 -20.53
N SER A 545 -8.15 11.81 -20.05
CA SER A 545 -6.94 11.45 -19.30
C SER A 545 -7.26 10.68 -18.02
N SER A 546 -8.24 11.15 -17.26
CA SER A 546 -8.70 10.51 -16.02
C SER A 546 -9.32 9.15 -16.30
N PHE A 547 -10.14 9.06 -17.36
CA PHE A 547 -10.74 7.79 -17.80
C PHE A 547 -9.67 6.75 -18.16
N TRP A 548 -8.69 7.13 -18.99
CA TRP A 548 -7.65 6.21 -19.44
C TRP A 548 -6.68 5.81 -18.31
N SER A 549 -6.34 6.76 -17.45
CA SER A 549 -5.50 6.49 -16.26
C SER A 549 -6.22 5.60 -15.26
N ALA A 550 -7.53 5.80 -15.04
CA ALA A 550 -8.34 4.91 -14.21
C ALA A 550 -8.42 3.51 -14.83
N TYR A 551 -8.57 3.41 -16.16
CA TYR A 551 -8.55 2.13 -16.86
C TYR A 551 -7.23 1.37 -16.65
N GLU A 552 -6.08 2.05 -16.70
CA GLU A 552 -4.77 1.49 -16.35
C GLU A 552 -4.76 0.95 -14.91
N ILE A 553 -4.96 1.83 -13.93
CA ILE A 553 -4.75 1.51 -12.50
C ILE A 553 -5.75 0.47 -12.01
N MET A 554 -7.03 0.57 -12.39
CA MET A 554 -8.03 -0.43 -12.00
C MET A 554 -7.71 -1.82 -12.56
N GLY A 555 -7.16 -1.91 -13.77
CA GLY A 555 -6.75 -3.18 -14.36
C GLY A 555 -5.56 -3.80 -13.63
N VAL A 556 -4.55 -3.01 -13.28
CA VAL A 556 -3.41 -3.47 -12.47
C VAL A 556 -3.88 -3.93 -11.09
N SER A 557 -4.74 -3.15 -10.42
CA SER A 557 -5.27 -3.51 -9.10
C SER A 557 -6.08 -4.80 -9.12
N LEU A 558 -6.88 -5.07 -10.17
CA LEU A 558 -7.56 -6.36 -10.30
C LEU A 558 -6.61 -7.54 -10.48
N VAL A 559 -5.46 -7.33 -11.16
CA VAL A 559 -4.44 -8.38 -11.25
C VAL A 559 -3.87 -8.68 -9.87
N ASP A 560 -3.55 -7.64 -9.09
CA ASP A 560 -3.01 -7.80 -7.74
C ASP A 560 -3.98 -8.55 -6.81
N ILE A 561 -5.24 -8.08 -6.74
CA ILE A 561 -6.30 -8.72 -5.93
C ILE A 561 -6.39 -10.22 -6.26
N ARG A 562 -6.52 -10.57 -7.55
CA ARG A 562 -6.68 -11.96 -7.98
C ARG A 562 -5.43 -12.80 -7.77
N VAL A 563 -4.23 -12.21 -7.81
CA VAL A 563 -2.99 -12.92 -7.50
C VAL A 563 -2.93 -13.24 -6.01
N TRP A 564 -3.31 -12.31 -5.14
CA TRP A 564 -3.40 -12.56 -3.69
C TRP A 564 -4.45 -13.62 -3.36
N GLU A 565 -5.63 -13.57 -3.98
CA GLU A 565 -6.63 -14.64 -3.85
C GLU A 565 -6.06 -16.00 -4.30
N TRP A 566 -5.35 -16.02 -5.42
CA TRP A 566 -4.71 -17.22 -5.93
C TRP A 566 -3.64 -17.76 -4.98
N LEU A 567 -2.81 -16.89 -4.39
CA LEU A 567 -1.80 -17.26 -3.38
C LEU A 567 -2.43 -17.86 -2.12
N TYR A 568 -3.53 -17.28 -1.65
CA TYR A 568 -4.31 -17.85 -0.54
C TYR A 568 -4.89 -19.23 -0.85
N ALA A 569 -5.27 -19.47 -2.11
CA ALA A 569 -5.71 -20.78 -2.58
C ALA A 569 -4.55 -21.77 -2.84
N HIS A 570 -3.32 -21.28 -3.02
CA HIS A 570 -2.12 -22.07 -3.32
C HIS A 570 -0.96 -21.68 -2.39
N PRO A 571 -1.13 -21.87 -1.06
CA PRO A 571 -0.21 -21.32 -0.07
C PRO A 571 1.23 -21.83 -0.17
N ASP A 572 1.44 -22.99 -0.79
CA ASP A 572 2.74 -23.66 -0.92
C ASP A 572 3.32 -23.56 -2.35
N ALA A 573 2.82 -22.60 -3.14
CA ALA A 573 3.29 -22.37 -4.51
C ALA A 573 4.79 -22.04 -4.55
N THR A 574 5.50 -22.60 -5.53
CA THR A 574 6.89 -22.21 -5.81
C THR A 574 6.95 -20.94 -6.65
N ALA A 575 8.09 -20.25 -6.66
CA ALA A 575 8.28 -19.01 -7.42
C ALA A 575 7.99 -19.17 -8.92
N ALA A 576 8.34 -20.33 -9.50
CA ALA A 576 8.04 -20.65 -10.90
C ALA A 576 6.53 -20.78 -11.16
N VAL A 577 5.78 -21.38 -10.22
CA VAL A 577 4.32 -21.50 -10.33
C VAL A 577 3.66 -20.14 -10.14
N LEU A 578 4.14 -19.34 -9.17
CA LEU A 578 3.66 -17.97 -8.99
C LEU A 578 3.89 -17.12 -10.25
N LYS A 579 5.08 -17.19 -10.86
CA LYS A 579 5.38 -16.52 -12.15
C LYS A 579 4.32 -16.82 -13.21
N ALA A 580 4.05 -18.11 -13.42
CA ALA A 580 3.05 -18.54 -14.39
C ALA A 580 1.63 -18.06 -14.02
N ALA A 581 1.28 -18.08 -12.73
CA ALA A 581 -0.01 -17.61 -12.23
C ALA A 581 -0.21 -16.10 -12.45
N VAL A 582 0.78 -15.27 -12.10
CA VAL A 582 0.73 -13.81 -12.30
C VAL A 582 0.55 -13.47 -13.78
N ILE A 583 1.35 -14.07 -14.67
CA ILE A 583 1.27 -13.82 -16.11
C ILE A 583 -0.10 -14.26 -16.66
N ARG A 584 -0.61 -15.41 -16.21
CA ARG A 584 -1.94 -15.89 -16.61
C ARG A 584 -3.03 -14.94 -16.13
N THR A 585 -3.03 -14.57 -14.85
CA THR A 585 -4.02 -13.65 -14.26
C THR A 585 -4.01 -12.30 -14.98
N ALA A 586 -2.84 -11.75 -15.29
CA ALA A 586 -2.72 -10.53 -16.08
C ALA A 586 -3.38 -10.69 -17.46
N LYS A 587 -3.06 -11.76 -18.19
CA LYS A 587 -3.70 -12.04 -19.48
C LYS A 587 -5.21 -12.23 -19.34
N GLU A 588 -5.71 -12.87 -18.29
CA GLU A 588 -7.15 -13.03 -18.08
C GLU A 588 -7.86 -11.70 -17.81
N VAL A 589 -7.27 -10.81 -17.00
CA VAL A 589 -7.85 -9.49 -16.71
C VAL A 589 -7.92 -8.63 -17.98
N TRP A 590 -6.84 -8.60 -18.76
CA TRP A 590 -6.72 -7.74 -19.93
C TRP A 590 -7.32 -8.37 -21.21
N ASN A 591 -7.14 -9.68 -21.45
CA ASN A 591 -7.52 -10.35 -22.71
C ASN A 591 -8.91 -10.98 -22.70
N ARG A 592 -9.40 -11.55 -21.59
CA ARG A 592 -10.78 -12.11 -21.52
C ARG A 592 -11.81 -11.04 -21.89
N ARG A 593 -11.44 -9.81 -21.57
CA ARG A 593 -12.14 -8.59 -21.93
C ARG A 593 -11.94 -8.20 -23.39
N SER A 594 -10.80 -8.46 -24.03
CA SER A 594 -10.61 -8.26 -25.48
C SER A 594 -11.35 -9.28 -26.37
N GLU A 595 -11.60 -10.50 -25.88
CA GLU A 595 -12.23 -11.59 -26.64
C GLU A 595 -13.76 -11.59 -26.59
N GLU A 596 -14.39 -11.20 -25.47
CA GLU A 596 -15.84 -10.86 -25.42
C GLU A 596 -16.19 -9.62 -26.29
N ARG A 597 -15.19 -9.04 -26.97
CA ARG A 597 -15.29 -7.82 -27.78
C ARG A 597 -14.99 -8.01 -29.26
N ARG A 598 -14.65 -9.23 -29.72
CA ARG A 598 -14.76 -9.61 -31.14
C ARG A 598 -16.18 -10.11 -31.42
#